data_AF-A0A819W6S7-F1
#
_entry.id   AF-A0A819W6S7-F1
#
_cell.length_a   1.000
_cell.length_b   1.000
_cell.length_c   1.000
_cell.angle_alpha   90.00
_cell.angle_beta   90.00
_cell.angle_gamma   90.00
#
_symmetry.space_group_name_H-M   'P 1'
#
loop_
_entity.id
_entity.type
_entity.pdbx_description
1 polymer ?
#
loop_
_entity_poly.entity_id
_entity_poly.type
_entity_poly.pdbx_seq_one_letter_code
_entity_poly.pdbx_strand_id
1 'polypeptide(L)'
;MDEAGNREWSKKYTKVKDVVTELDRLIYRIEVDHKIQKIIEQPLSINIFMAGKSTDDVNGKFVYSQVLIDCLLRLKTIPEDAKELIQILKQAYEDNRFESSNIQEFRKKYSSDQAVWWYTRDTFFYKALNAVL
;
A
#
# COMPACT_ATOMS: atom_id res chain seq x y z
N MET A 1 41.30 10.72 10.96
CA MET A 1 40.26 11.70 10.55
C MET A 1 39.81 12.41 11.82
N ASP A 2 39.67 13.74 11.83
CA ASP A 2 39.26 14.49 13.03
C ASP A 2 37.75 14.36 13.26
N GLU A 3 37.37 13.47 14.17
CA GLU A 3 35.98 13.21 14.51
C GLU A 3 35.31 14.41 15.20
N ALA A 4 36.04 15.14 16.03
CA ALA A 4 35.50 16.25 16.81
C ALA A 4 35.12 17.42 15.90
N GLY A 5 36.01 17.80 14.97
CA GLY A 5 35.73 18.84 13.97
C GLY A 5 34.54 18.49 13.08
N ASN A 6 34.44 17.22 12.65
CA ASN A 6 33.35 16.75 11.81
C ASN A 6 32.00 16.73 12.56
N ARG A 7 31.99 16.38 13.85
CA ARG A 7 30.78 16.44 14.70
C ARG A 7 30.30 17.87 14.93
N GLU A 8 31.21 18.83 15.12
CA GLU A 8 30.82 20.25 15.24
C GLU A 8 30.29 20.81 13.91
N TRP A 9 30.90 20.42 12.78
CA TRP A 9 30.38 20.79 11.46
C TRP A 9 28.98 20.20 11.21
N SER A 10 28.75 18.93 11.56
CA SER A 10 27.48 18.26 11.26
C SER A 10 26.28 18.88 11.99
N LYS A 11 26.49 19.50 13.16
CA LYS A 11 25.43 20.21 13.91
C LYS A 11 24.74 21.32 13.09
N LYS A 12 25.42 21.86 12.08
CA LYS A 12 24.87 22.89 11.19
C LYS A 12 23.84 22.33 10.18
N TYR A 13 23.76 21.01 10.03
CA TYR A 13 22.95 20.35 9.01
C TYR A 13 22.01 19.31 9.62
N THR A 14 20.72 19.62 9.63
CA THR A 14 19.67 18.73 10.19
C THR A 14 19.51 17.40 9.45
N LYS A 15 20.02 17.30 8.21
CA LYS A 15 19.99 16.07 7.42
C LYS A 15 21.10 15.08 7.77
N VAL A 16 22.16 15.52 8.45
CA VAL A 16 23.28 14.66 8.83
C VAL A 16 22.91 13.91 10.12
N LYS A 17 22.78 12.59 10.02
CA LYS A 17 22.29 11.75 11.13
C LYS A 17 23.39 11.30 12.11
N ASP A 18 24.61 11.10 11.63
CA ASP A 18 25.78 10.84 12.48
C ASP A 18 27.09 11.04 11.71
N VAL A 19 28.19 11.16 12.45
CA VAL A 19 29.57 11.19 11.95
C VAL A 19 30.28 9.96 12.50
N VAL A 20 30.74 9.09 11.60
CA VAL A 20 31.39 7.83 11.93
C VAL A 20 32.76 7.77 11.26
N THR A 21 33.79 7.57 12.06
CA THR A 21 35.21 7.57 11.65
C THR A 21 35.83 6.17 11.68
N GLU A 22 35.20 5.23 12.40
CA GLU A 22 35.62 3.84 12.55
C GLU A 22 34.77 2.91 11.65
N LEU A 23 35.43 2.02 10.91
CA LEU A 23 34.75 1.10 9.97
C LEU A 23 33.77 0.17 10.69
N ASP A 24 34.15 -0.39 11.83
CA ASP A 24 33.31 -1.32 12.58
C ASP A 24 32.03 -0.65 13.10
N ARG A 25 32.13 0.62 13.52
CA ARG A 25 30.97 1.43 13.90
C ARG A 25 30.06 1.73 12.72
N LEU A 26 30.64 1.94 11.54
CA LEU A 26 29.86 2.17 10.32
C LEU A 26 29.09 0.91 9.93
N ILE A 27 29.75 -0.25 9.93
CA ILE A 27 29.12 -1.54 9.66
C ILE A 27 27.99 -1.80 10.66
N TYR A 28 28.27 -1.64 11.95
CA TYR A 28 27.26 -1.80 13.01
C TYR A 28 26.04 -0.88 12.80
N ARG A 29 26.27 0.39 12.46
CA ARG A 29 25.17 1.33 12.21
C ARG A 29 24.35 0.96 10.99
N ILE A 30 24.99 0.55 9.90
CA ILE A 30 24.28 0.09 8.69
C ILE A 30 23.46 -1.17 9.01
N GLU A 31 23.98 -2.10 9.80
CA GLU A 31 23.24 -3.30 10.20
C GLU A 31 22.02 -2.98 11.08
N VAL A 32 22.17 -2.06 12.03
CA VAL A 32 21.06 -1.58 12.88
C VAL A 32 20.01 -0.88 12.03
N ASP A 33 20.42 0.04 11.16
CA ASP A 33 19.52 0.76 10.25
C ASP A 33 18.82 -0.21 9.28
N HIS A 34 19.53 -1.21 8.77
CA HIS A 34 18.96 -2.24 7.90
C HIS A 34 17.95 -3.14 8.63
N LYS A 35 18.20 -3.49 9.90
CA LYS A 35 17.23 -4.22 10.74
C LYS A 35 15.98 -3.39 10.99
N ILE A 36 16.13 -2.08 11.28
CA ILE A 36 15.01 -1.15 11.42
C ILE A 36 14.23 -1.07 10.10
N GLN A 37 14.91 -0.98 8.95
CA GLN A 37 14.26 -0.98 7.64
C GLN A 37 13.53 -2.30 7.33
N LYS A 38 14.08 -3.46 7.69
CA LYS A 38 13.37 -4.75 7.57
C LYS A 38 12.14 -4.86 8.46
N ILE A 39 12.12 -4.19 9.62
CA ILE A 39 10.91 -4.06 10.44
C ILE A 39 9.88 -3.16 9.75
N ILE A 40 10.36 -2.13 9.03
CA ILE A 40 9.58 -1.18 8.22
C ILE A 40 9.15 -1.78 6.85
N GLU A 41 9.72 -2.89 6.39
CA GLU A 41 9.20 -3.68 5.26
C GLU A 41 7.88 -4.40 5.59
N GLN A 42 7.37 -4.27 6.81
CA GLN A 42 5.93 -4.43 7.06
C GLN A 42 5.17 -3.29 6.38
N PRO A 43 4.02 -3.57 5.75
CA PRO A 43 3.40 -2.80 4.65
C PRO A 43 3.05 -1.32 4.90
N LEU A 44 3.36 -0.77 6.07
CA LEU A 44 3.30 0.65 6.37
C LEU A 44 4.72 1.17 6.61
N SER A 45 5.50 1.27 5.54
CA SER A 45 6.91 1.69 5.58
C SER A 45 7.13 3.20 5.82
N ILE A 46 6.06 3.92 6.12
CA ILE A 46 6.11 5.36 6.37
C ILE A 46 6.12 5.54 7.88
N ASN A 47 7.02 6.40 8.36
CA ASN A 47 7.09 6.86 9.74
C ASN A 47 5.87 7.76 10.06
N ILE A 48 4.66 7.19 9.99
CA ILE A 48 3.36 7.85 10.20
C ILE A 48 3.23 8.25 11.67
N PHE A 49 3.88 7.49 12.56
CA PHE A 49 3.94 7.75 14.00
C PHE A 49 5.20 8.54 14.39
N MET A 50 5.56 9.60 13.64
CA MET A 50 6.37 10.66 14.26
C MET A 50 5.51 11.28 15.38
N ALA A 51 5.66 10.72 16.57
CA ALA A 51 4.91 11.05 17.77
C ALA A 51 4.96 12.56 18.01
N GLY A 52 3.80 13.22 17.92
CA GLY A 52 3.64 14.63 18.30
C GLY A 52 3.11 15.58 17.23
N LYS A 53 2.87 15.14 15.98
CA LYS A 53 2.21 15.97 14.96
C LYS A 53 0.80 15.46 14.66
N SER A 54 -0.18 16.36 14.66
CA SER A 54 -1.55 16.05 14.21
C SER A 54 -1.51 15.42 12.82
N THR A 55 -2.39 14.44 12.56
CA THR A 55 -2.59 13.81 11.25
C THR A 55 -3.05 14.78 10.16
N ASP A 56 -3.31 16.04 10.52
CA ASP A 56 -3.56 17.13 9.58
C ASP A 56 -2.28 17.55 8.82
N ASP A 57 -1.10 17.44 9.43
CA ASP A 57 0.20 17.82 8.82
C ASP A 57 0.79 16.68 7.96
N VAL A 58 0.48 15.42 8.33
CA VAL A 58 0.86 14.21 7.59
C VAL A 58 -0.33 13.76 6.76
N ASN A 59 -0.53 14.38 5.58
CA ASN A 59 -1.56 14.09 4.58
C ASN A 59 -2.48 12.91 4.94
N GLY A 60 -3.48 13.12 5.82
CA GLY A 60 -4.25 12.02 6.43
C GLY A 60 -4.93 11.10 5.42
N LYS A 61 -5.21 11.63 4.20
CA LYS A 61 -5.69 10.85 3.06
C LYS A 61 -4.69 9.77 2.63
N PHE A 62 -3.40 10.09 2.60
CA PHE A 62 -2.35 9.13 2.24
C PHE A 62 -2.24 8.02 3.28
N VAL A 63 -2.25 8.36 4.57
CA VAL A 63 -2.25 7.37 5.66
C VAL A 63 -3.45 6.44 5.55
N TYR A 64 -4.64 7.00 5.33
CA TYR A 64 -5.86 6.24 5.11
C TYR A 64 -5.74 5.29 3.91
N SER A 65 -5.25 5.77 2.76
CA SER A 65 -5.04 4.93 1.57
C SER A 65 -4.04 3.80 1.83
N GLN A 66 -2.95 4.05 2.56
CA GLN A 66 -1.96 3.03 2.89
C GLN A 66 -2.54 1.93 3.79
N VAL A 67 -3.30 2.31 4.81
CA VAL A 67 -3.99 1.35 5.69
C VAL A 67 -5.02 0.55 4.90
N LEU A 68 -5.80 1.19 4.03
CA LEU A 68 -6.78 0.51 3.17
C LEU A 68 -6.09 -0.51 2.25
N ILE A 69 -5.00 -0.13 1.58
CA ILE A 69 -4.22 -1.03 0.72
C ILE A 69 -3.70 -2.22 1.54
N ASP A 70 -3.15 -1.98 2.74
CA ASP A 70 -2.65 -3.05 3.61
C ASP A 70 -3.77 -4.03 4.01
N CYS A 71 -4.92 -3.51 4.43
CA CYS A 71 -6.09 -4.33 4.76
C CYS A 71 -6.53 -5.19 3.57
N LEU A 72 -6.60 -4.61 2.36
CA LEU A 72 -6.98 -5.33 1.14
C LEU A 72 -5.97 -6.42 0.77
N LEU A 73 -4.66 -6.15 0.91
CA LEU A 73 -3.60 -7.12 0.60
C LEU A 73 -3.55 -8.28 1.60
N ARG A 74 -3.92 -8.05 2.87
CA ARG A 74 -3.97 -9.08 3.91
C ARG A 74 -5.28 -9.86 3.92
N LEU A 75 -6.29 -9.40 3.21
CA LEU A 75 -7.59 -10.06 3.15
C LEU A 75 -7.41 -11.43 2.49
N LYS A 76 -7.68 -12.50 3.22
CA LYS A 76 -7.64 -13.85 2.67
C LYS A 76 -8.93 -14.08 1.90
N THR A 77 -8.84 -14.11 0.58
CA THR A 77 -9.98 -14.49 -0.26
C THR A 77 -10.18 -16.00 -0.22
N ILE A 78 -11.39 -16.43 0.09
CA ILE A 78 -11.83 -17.82 -0.07
C ILE A 78 -12.60 -17.98 -1.39
N PRO A 79 -12.66 -19.20 -1.96
CA PRO A 79 -13.38 -19.43 -3.22
C PRO A 79 -14.87 -19.01 -3.19
N GLU A 80 -15.46 -18.90 -2.01
CA GLU A 80 -16.85 -18.49 -1.83
C GLU A 80 -17.07 -16.99 -2.07
N ASP A 81 -16.08 -16.14 -1.74
CA ASP A 81 -16.17 -14.68 -1.92
C ASP A 81 -16.42 -14.32 -3.40
N ALA A 82 -15.78 -15.05 -4.31
CA ALA A 82 -15.96 -14.87 -5.74
C ALA A 82 -17.39 -15.24 -6.18
N LYS A 83 -18.00 -16.27 -5.57
CA LYS A 83 -19.39 -16.65 -5.89
C LYS A 83 -20.38 -15.62 -5.36
N GLU A 84 -20.16 -15.15 -4.13
CA GLU A 84 -20.98 -14.11 -3.51
C GLU A 84 -20.93 -12.82 -4.33
N LEU A 85 -19.73 -12.38 -4.74
CA LEU A 85 -19.57 -11.23 -5.63
C LEU A 85 -20.39 -11.38 -6.92
N ILE A 86 -20.31 -12.53 -7.60
CA ILE A 86 -21.09 -12.78 -8.80
C ILE A 86 -22.60 -12.74 -8.53
N GLN A 87 -23.05 -13.22 -7.38
CA GLN A 87 -24.46 -13.19 -7.01
C GLN A 87 -24.95 -11.76 -6.78
N ILE A 88 -24.19 -10.94 -6.05
CA ILE A 88 -24.48 -9.52 -5.82
C ILE A 88 -24.56 -8.78 -7.16
N LEU A 89 -23.59 -9.01 -8.05
CA LEU A 89 -23.57 -8.38 -9.37
C LEU A 89 -24.76 -8.79 -10.23
N LYS A 90 -25.17 -10.06 -10.20
CA LYS A 90 -26.36 -10.51 -10.93
C LYS A 90 -27.64 -9.85 -10.44
N GLN A 91 -27.77 -9.63 -9.14
CA GLN A 91 -28.91 -8.91 -8.57
C GLN A 91 -28.87 -7.43 -8.96
N ALA A 92 -27.70 -6.78 -8.86
CA ALA A 92 -27.56 -5.37 -9.19
C ALA A 92 -27.82 -5.04 -10.68
N TYR A 93 -27.63 -6.02 -11.58
CA TYR A 93 -27.77 -5.85 -13.02
C TYR A 93 -28.82 -6.79 -13.64
N GLU A 94 -29.83 -7.22 -12.87
CA GLU A 94 -30.80 -8.23 -13.32
C GLU A 94 -31.54 -7.86 -14.61
N ASP A 95 -31.92 -6.59 -14.75
CA ASP A 95 -32.63 -6.07 -15.93
C ASP A 95 -31.70 -5.74 -17.11
N ASN A 96 -30.38 -5.79 -16.90
CA ASN A 96 -29.39 -5.43 -17.91
C ASN A 96 -28.80 -6.67 -18.58
N ARG A 97 -29.43 -7.10 -19.70
CA ARG A 97 -28.96 -8.26 -20.49
C ARG A 97 -27.52 -8.13 -21.00
N PHE A 98 -27.06 -6.91 -21.26
CA PHE A 98 -25.68 -6.67 -21.69
C PHE A 98 -24.71 -6.97 -20.53
N GLU A 99 -24.97 -6.42 -19.36
CA GLU A 99 -24.12 -6.64 -18.18
C GLU A 99 -24.22 -8.08 -17.65
N SER A 100 -25.39 -8.71 -17.73
CA SER A 100 -25.56 -10.13 -17.39
C SER A 100 -24.64 -11.04 -18.23
N SER A 101 -24.49 -10.73 -19.52
CA SER A 101 -23.56 -11.43 -20.42
C SER A 101 -22.09 -11.19 -20.02
N ASN A 102 -21.74 -9.94 -19.69
CA ASN A 102 -20.39 -9.59 -19.22
C ASN A 102 -20.05 -10.27 -17.89
N ILE A 103 -21.00 -10.35 -16.95
CA ILE A 103 -20.83 -11.03 -15.64
C ILE A 103 -20.57 -12.52 -15.86
N GLN A 104 -21.28 -13.15 -16.82
CA GLN A 104 -21.03 -14.56 -17.15
C GLN A 104 -19.68 -14.77 -17.82
N GLU A 105 -19.24 -13.83 -18.67
CA GLU A 105 -17.90 -13.85 -19.27
C GLU A 105 -16.82 -13.72 -18.18
N PHE A 106 -16.96 -12.72 -17.30
CA PHE A 106 -16.07 -12.49 -16.17
C PHE A 106 -15.96 -13.74 -15.30
N ARG A 107 -17.08 -14.36 -14.90
CA ARG A 107 -17.06 -15.59 -14.10
C ARG A 107 -16.23 -16.72 -14.73
N LYS A 108 -16.23 -16.84 -16.07
CA LYS A 108 -15.57 -17.93 -16.79
C LYS A 108 -14.12 -17.64 -17.14
N LYS A 109 -13.80 -16.38 -17.41
CA LYS A 109 -12.50 -15.98 -17.98
C LYS A 109 -11.64 -15.15 -17.04
N TYR A 110 -12.16 -14.71 -15.90
CA TYR A 110 -11.40 -13.87 -14.98
C TYR A 110 -10.14 -14.59 -14.48
N SER A 111 -9.03 -13.86 -14.52
CA SER A 111 -7.77 -14.20 -13.90
C SER A 111 -7.17 -12.93 -13.27
N SER A 112 -6.36 -13.07 -12.22
CA SER A 112 -5.83 -11.92 -11.47
C SER A 112 -4.94 -11.00 -12.30
N ASP A 113 -4.24 -11.54 -13.31
CA ASP A 113 -3.43 -10.78 -14.26
C ASP A 113 -4.27 -9.89 -15.20
N GLN A 114 -5.56 -10.17 -15.34
CA GLN A 114 -6.50 -9.38 -16.17
C GLN A 114 -7.35 -8.40 -15.37
N ALA A 115 -7.13 -8.24 -14.06
CA ALA A 115 -7.96 -7.39 -13.21
C ALA A 115 -8.06 -5.93 -13.72
N VAL A 116 -6.93 -5.35 -14.15
CA VAL A 116 -6.88 -3.98 -14.71
C VAL A 116 -7.63 -3.89 -16.04
N TRP A 117 -7.56 -4.94 -16.86
CA TRP A 117 -8.30 -4.99 -18.12
C TRP A 117 -9.82 -4.98 -17.88
N TRP A 118 -10.30 -5.78 -16.93
CA TRP A 118 -11.72 -5.78 -16.54
C TRP A 118 -12.16 -4.44 -15.95
N TYR A 119 -11.30 -3.77 -15.20
CA TYR A 119 -11.57 -2.44 -14.64
C TYR A 119 -11.61 -1.32 -15.69
N THR A 120 -10.80 -1.41 -16.74
CA THR A 120 -10.75 -0.37 -17.78
C THR A 120 -11.77 -0.58 -18.89
N ARG A 121 -12.35 -1.79 -18.99
CA ARG A 121 -13.43 -2.10 -19.92
C ARG A 121 -14.74 -1.48 -19.44
N ASP A 122 -15.51 -0.89 -20.36
CA ASP A 122 -16.86 -0.39 -20.06
C ASP A 122 -17.84 -1.54 -19.82
N THR A 123 -17.84 -2.03 -18.58
CA THR A 123 -18.68 -3.11 -18.06
C THR A 123 -19.11 -2.80 -16.63
N PHE A 124 -19.92 -3.68 -16.06
CA PHE A 124 -20.33 -3.65 -14.66
C PHE A 124 -19.17 -3.46 -13.68
N PHE A 125 -17.96 -3.93 -13.99
CA PHE A 125 -16.85 -3.96 -13.03
C PHE A 125 -16.36 -2.55 -12.67
N TYR A 126 -16.16 -1.69 -13.68
CA TYR A 126 -15.82 -0.27 -13.47
C TYR A 126 -16.93 0.47 -12.70
N LYS A 127 -18.18 0.24 -13.10
CA LYS A 127 -19.35 0.92 -12.53
C LYS A 127 -19.59 0.52 -11.08
N ALA A 128 -19.51 -0.78 -10.78
CA ALA A 128 -19.70 -1.31 -9.43
C ALA A 128 -18.60 -0.84 -8.48
N LEU A 129 -17.34 -0.86 -8.92
CA LEU A 129 -16.23 -0.49 -8.06
C LEU A 129 -16.25 1.01 -7.71
N ASN A 130 -16.52 1.88 -8.69
CA ASN A 130 -16.59 3.34 -8.48
C ASN A 130 -17.90 3.83 -7.86
N ALA A 131 -18.93 2.97 -7.74
CA ALA A 131 -20.14 3.29 -6.99
C ALA A 131 -19.99 2.99 -5.49
N VAL A 132 -19.07 2.11 -5.12
CA VAL A 132 -18.84 1.64 -3.74
C VAL A 132 -17.62 2.33 -3.09
N LEU A 133 -16.61 2.70 -3.88
CA LEU A 133 -15.43 3.48 -3.48
C LEU A 133 -15.66 4.99 -3.63
#